data_AF-A0A2P2I7S7-F1
#
_entry.id   AF-A0A2P2I7S7-F1
#
_cell.length_a   1.000
_cell.length_b   1.000
_cell.length_c   1.000
_cell.angle_alpha   90.00
_cell.angle_beta   90.00
_cell.angle_gamma   90.00
#
_symmetry.space_group_name_H-M   'P 1'
#
loop_
_entity.id
_entity.type
_entity.pdbx_description
1 polymer ?
#
loop_
_entity_poly.entity_id
_entity_poly.type
_entity_poly.pdbx_seq_one_letter_code
_entity_poly.pdbx_strand_id
1 'polypeptide(L)'
;ATQNKLIGIRDPYGIRPLCIGRLEDGSIVLASESCALDSVGAVLIRDINAGEIVIIDENGIEAINYNEQSHKSPCAFEHIYFARPDSVIDGLDVYKSRYETGVKLWEQQKVEADIVIGVPDSGLPAAQGYAIASGIPFVTGLVKNKYI
;
A
#
# COMPACT_ATOMS: atom_id res chain seq x y z
N ALA A 1 -2.82 25.76 -21.13
CA ALA A 1 -1.93 24.76 -21.74
C ALA A 1 -2.18 23.32 -21.26
N THR A 2 -3.26 23.03 -20.53
CA THR A 2 -3.54 21.71 -19.93
C THR A 2 -4.91 21.12 -20.30
N GLN A 3 -5.68 21.75 -21.19
CA GLN A 3 -7.09 21.39 -21.41
C GLN A 3 -7.33 19.92 -21.81
N ASN A 4 -6.32 19.24 -22.38
CA ASN A 4 -6.41 17.87 -22.86
C ASN A 4 -5.37 16.92 -22.23
N LYS A 5 -4.78 17.27 -21.08
CA LYS A 5 -3.73 16.46 -20.44
C LYS A 5 -4.00 16.23 -18.96
N LEU A 6 -3.81 14.99 -18.51
CA LEU A 6 -3.70 14.63 -17.09
C LEU A 6 -2.23 14.40 -16.76
N ILE A 7 -1.73 15.04 -15.70
CA ILE A 7 -0.32 14.94 -15.30
C ILE A 7 -0.25 14.39 -13.88
N GLY A 8 0.49 13.29 -13.71
CA GLY A 8 0.88 12.72 -12.42
C GLY A 8 2.35 12.97 -12.14
N ILE A 9 2.70 13.33 -10.91
CA ILE A 9 4.09 13.59 -10.52
C ILE A 9 4.33 12.92 -9.19
N ARG A 10 5.43 12.18 -9.08
CA ARG A 10 5.92 11.63 -7.81
C ARG A 10 7.28 12.25 -7.49
N ASP A 11 7.44 12.70 -6.25
CA ASP A 11 8.66 13.39 -5.82
C ASP A 11 9.91 12.50 -5.97
N PRO A 12 11.14 13.08 -6.03
CA PRO A 12 12.36 12.30 -6.26
C PRO A 12 12.71 11.28 -5.18
N TYR A 13 12.08 11.36 -4.01
CA TYR A 13 12.21 10.38 -2.94
C TYR A 13 11.07 9.35 -2.93
N GLY A 14 10.00 9.58 -3.68
CA GLY A 14 8.85 8.68 -3.72
C GLY A 14 8.16 8.53 -2.37
N ILE A 15 8.17 9.59 -1.54
CA ILE A 15 7.71 9.52 -0.14
C ILE A 15 6.26 9.09 -0.09
N ARG A 16 5.42 9.68 -0.95
CA ARG A 16 4.00 9.34 -1.07
C ARG A 16 3.76 8.38 -2.22
N PRO A 17 2.85 7.41 -2.05
CA PRO A 17 2.54 6.45 -3.09
C PRO A 17 1.72 7.12 -4.19
N LEU A 18 1.97 6.69 -5.42
CA LEU A 18 1.19 7.06 -6.60
C LEU A 18 1.29 5.90 -7.58
N CYS A 19 0.15 5.41 -8.04
CA CYS A 19 0.05 4.31 -8.99
C CYS A 19 -0.84 4.69 -10.18
N ILE A 20 -0.66 3.95 -11.26
CA ILE A 20 -1.39 4.13 -12.51
C ILE A 20 -2.11 2.84 -12.89
N GLY A 21 -3.38 2.96 -13.28
CA GLY A 21 -4.22 1.85 -13.71
C GLY A 21 -4.95 2.15 -15.02
N ARG A 22 -5.60 1.12 -15.56
CA ARG A 22 -6.36 1.19 -16.82
C ARG A 22 -7.70 0.49 -16.70
N LEU A 23 -8.75 1.17 -17.15
CA LEU A 23 -10.11 0.63 -17.29
C LEU A 23 -10.24 -0.20 -18.58
N GLU A 24 -11.29 -1.03 -18.65
CA GLU A 24 -11.56 -1.86 -19.83
C GLU A 24 -11.72 -1.06 -21.13
N ASP A 25 -12.27 0.16 -21.04
CA ASP A 25 -12.45 1.08 -22.17
C ASP A 25 -11.15 1.79 -22.62
N GLY A 26 -10.03 1.50 -21.94
CA GLY A 26 -8.72 2.09 -22.21
C GLY A 26 -8.42 3.36 -21.43
N SER A 27 -9.37 3.91 -20.68
CA SER A 27 -9.18 5.09 -19.85
C SER A 27 -8.10 4.87 -18.77
N ILE A 28 -7.27 5.87 -18.54
CA ILE A 28 -6.16 5.81 -17.58
C ILE A 28 -6.54 6.50 -16.27
N VAL A 29 -6.21 5.87 -15.16
CA VAL A 29 -6.53 6.36 -13.81
C VAL A 29 -5.24 6.50 -13.01
N LEU A 30 -5.11 7.59 -12.25
CA LEU A 30 -4.07 7.78 -11.25
C LEU A 30 -4.69 7.74 -9.86
N ALA A 31 -4.03 7.07 -8.91
CA ALA A 31 -4.50 6.99 -7.53
C ALA A 31 -3.32 6.89 -6.55
N SER A 32 -3.53 7.37 -5.32
CA SER A 32 -2.54 7.20 -4.25
C SER A 32 -2.34 5.73 -3.85
N GLU A 33 -3.38 4.91 -3.97
CA GLU A 33 -3.38 3.50 -3.55
C GLU A 33 -4.07 2.62 -4.59
N SER A 34 -3.59 1.39 -4.77
CA SER A 34 -4.16 0.45 -5.75
C SER A 34 -5.61 0.07 -5.45
N CYS A 35 -6.02 0.06 -4.16
CA CYS A 35 -7.40 -0.27 -3.79
C CYS A 35 -8.43 0.69 -4.42
N ALA A 36 -8.04 1.92 -4.76
CA ALA A 36 -8.90 2.86 -5.45
C ALA A 36 -9.08 2.48 -6.93
N LEU A 37 -8.05 1.91 -7.57
CA LEU A 37 -8.14 1.35 -8.92
C LEU A 37 -9.11 0.16 -8.93
N ASP A 38 -8.96 -0.75 -7.97
CA ASP A 38 -9.85 -1.91 -7.82
C ASP A 38 -11.31 -1.48 -7.62
N SER A 39 -11.53 -0.43 -6.80
CA SER A 39 -12.87 0.11 -6.51
C SER A 39 -13.59 0.67 -7.74
N VAL A 40 -12.84 1.07 -8.78
CA VAL A 40 -13.41 1.58 -10.04
C VAL A 40 -13.28 0.58 -11.19
N GLY A 41 -12.78 -0.64 -10.93
CA GLY A 41 -12.57 -1.67 -11.95
C GLY A 41 -11.37 -1.43 -12.86
N ALA A 42 -10.41 -0.60 -12.45
CA ALA A 42 -9.17 -0.37 -13.19
C ALA A 42 -8.11 -1.40 -12.79
N VAL A 43 -7.44 -2.00 -13.78
CA VAL A 43 -6.32 -2.91 -13.55
C VAL A 43 -5.07 -2.08 -13.28
N LEU A 44 -4.38 -2.37 -12.17
CA LEU A 44 -3.08 -1.77 -11.84
C LEU A 44 -2.05 -2.07 -12.96
N ILE A 45 -1.44 -1.03 -13.53
CA ILE A 45 -0.34 -1.17 -14.48
C ILE A 45 0.99 -1.21 -13.72
N ARG A 46 1.27 -0.18 -12.91
CA ARG A 46 2.48 -0.07 -12.06
C ARG A 46 2.38 1.10 -11.09
N ASP A 47 3.31 1.16 -10.15
CA ASP A 47 3.63 2.38 -9.40
C ASP A 47 4.33 3.42 -10.30
N ILE A 48 4.08 4.70 -10.02
CA ILE A 48 4.86 5.82 -10.57
C ILE A 48 6.21 5.84 -9.85
N ASN A 49 7.31 5.93 -10.58
CA ASN A 49 8.65 5.93 -10.02
C ASN A 49 8.94 7.23 -9.26
N ALA A 50 9.86 7.18 -8.29
CA ALA A 50 10.33 8.39 -7.63
C ALA A 50 11.02 9.31 -8.65
N GLY A 51 10.63 10.58 -8.70
CA GLY A 51 11.15 11.56 -9.66
C GLY A 51 10.57 11.40 -11.07
N GLU A 52 9.44 10.70 -11.21
CA GLU A 52 8.75 10.54 -12.49
C GLU A 52 7.58 11.50 -12.63
N ILE A 53 7.48 12.10 -13.81
CA ILE A 53 6.30 12.78 -14.32
C ILE A 53 5.67 11.84 -15.36
N VAL A 54 4.39 11.54 -15.21
CA VAL A 54 3.58 10.91 -16.26
C VAL A 54 2.63 11.92 -16.86
N ILE A 55 2.63 12.01 -18.18
CA ILE A 55 1.74 12.86 -18.96
C ILE A 55 0.81 11.93 -19.74
N ILE A 56 -0.50 12.11 -19.54
CA ILE A 56 -1.55 11.30 -20.14
C ILE A 56 -2.35 12.20 -21.06
N ASP A 57 -2.42 11.84 -22.34
CA ASP A 57 -3.24 12.50 -23.34
C ASP A 57 -3.82 11.50 -24.36
N GLU A 58 -4.39 11.99 -25.46
CA GLU A 58 -5.00 11.16 -26.52
C GLU A 58 -4.02 10.16 -27.17
N ASN A 59 -2.71 10.39 -27.07
CA ASN A 59 -1.68 9.49 -27.62
C ASN A 59 -1.24 8.42 -26.61
N GLY A 60 -1.74 8.46 -25.38
CA GLY A 60 -1.43 7.51 -24.31
C GLY A 60 -0.60 8.11 -23.18
N ILE A 61 0.34 7.31 -22.64
CA ILE A 61 1.14 7.67 -21.47
C ILE A 61 2.58 7.98 -21.91
N GLU A 62 3.03 9.20 -21.67
CA GLU A 62 4.43 9.62 -21.76
C GLU A 62 5.03 9.67 -20.34
N ALA A 63 6.22 9.11 -20.16
CA ALA A 63 6.93 9.11 -18.89
C ALA A 63 8.24 9.88 -19.01
N ILE A 64 8.42 10.87 -18.12
CA ILE A 64 9.60 11.72 -18.06
C ILE A 64 10.22 11.56 -16.68
N ASN A 65 11.48 11.13 -16.63
CA ASN A 65 12.27 11.23 -15.42
C ASN A 65 12.91 12.62 -15.36
N TYR A 66 12.57 13.42 -14.34
CA TYR A 66 13.10 14.77 -14.20
C TYR A 66 14.23 14.86 -13.15
N ASN A 67 14.62 13.73 -12.55
CA ASN A 67 15.74 13.67 -11.63
C ASN A 67 16.54 12.36 -11.78
N GLU A 68 17.74 12.46 -12.35
CA GLU A 68 18.66 11.33 -12.55
C GLU A 68 19.20 10.74 -11.22
N GLN A 69 19.04 11.44 -10.09
CA GLN A 69 19.46 10.99 -8.75
C GLN A 69 18.28 10.63 -7.85
N SER A 70 17.22 10.02 -8.38
CA SER A 70 16.09 9.56 -7.57
C SER A 70 16.54 8.51 -6.54
N HIS A 71 16.35 8.78 -5.25
CA HIS A 71 16.63 7.86 -4.14
C HIS A 71 15.31 7.49 -3.45
N LYS A 72 14.84 6.24 -3.60
CA LYS A 72 13.60 5.81 -2.95
C LYS A 72 13.73 5.83 -1.42
N SER A 73 12.93 6.69 -0.79
CA SER A 73 12.73 6.78 0.65
C SER A 73 11.22 6.83 0.95
N PRO A 74 10.47 5.75 0.62
CA PRO A 74 9.02 5.74 0.78
C PRO A 74 8.64 5.84 2.26
N CYS A 75 7.46 6.41 2.54
CA CYS A 75 6.96 6.50 3.90
C CYS A 75 6.65 5.10 4.46
N ALA A 76 7.50 4.59 5.37
CA ALA A 76 7.25 3.31 6.04
C ALA A 76 5.89 3.26 6.77
N PHE A 77 5.36 4.41 7.17
CA PHE A 77 4.08 4.50 7.87
C PHE A 77 2.87 4.14 6.99
N GLU A 78 3.01 4.16 5.66
CA GLU A 78 2.00 3.61 4.75
C GLU A 78 1.80 2.11 5.00
N HIS A 79 2.91 1.35 5.06
CA HIS A 79 2.87 -0.09 5.35
C HIS A 79 2.53 -0.39 6.80
N ILE A 80 2.97 0.44 7.76
CA ILE A 80 2.69 0.21 9.19
C ILE A 80 1.21 0.46 9.50
N TYR A 81 0.60 1.52 8.95
CA TYR A 81 -0.72 1.98 9.43
C TYR A 81 -1.60 2.67 8.39
N PHE A 82 -1.10 3.63 7.61
CA PHE A 82 -1.94 4.54 6.83
C PHE A 82 -2.68 3.85 5.68
N ALA A 83 -1.96 3.08 4.88
CA ALA A 83 -2.53 2.46 3.69
C ALA A 83 -3.58 1.41 4.06
N ARG A 84 -4.55 1.21 3.18
CA ARG A 84 -5.49 0.10 3.37
C ARG A 84 -4.77 -1.24 3.21
N PRO A 85 -5.17 -2.29 3.96
CA PRO A 85 -4.53 -3.59 3.86
C PRO A 85 -4.60 -4.23 2.47
N ASP A 86 -5.63 -3.92 1.68
CA ASP A 86 -5.83 -4.42 0.33
C ASP A 86 -5.09 -3.61 -0.76
N SER A 87 -4.23 -2.67 -0.37
CA SER A 87 -3.37 -1.93 -1.29
C SER A 87 -2.03 -2.62 -1.55
N VAL A 88 -1.50 -2.40 -2.75
CA VAL A 88 -0.12 -2.69 -3.14
C VAL A 88 0.57 -1.35 -3.39
N ILE A 89 1.73 -1.15 -2.74
CA ILE A 89 2.52 0.08 -2.84
C ILE A 89 3.97 -0.30 -3.19
N ASP A 90 4.51 0.26 -4.28
CA ASP A 90 5.85 -0.07 -4.79
C ASP A 90 6.05 -1.59 -4.95
N GLY A 91 5.02 -2.30 -5.41
CA GLY A 91 5.00 -3.77 -5.55
C GLY A 91 4.92 -4.55 -4.24
N LEU A 92 4.78 -3.89 -3.09
CA LEU A 92 4.66 -4.52 -1.77
C LEU A 92 3.20 -4.53 -1.31
N ASP A 93 2.68 -5.73 -1.06
CA ASP A 93 1.37 -5.94 -0.45
C ASP A 93 1.37 -5.43 1.01
N VAL A 94 0.42 -4.54 1.33
CA VAL A 94 0.34 -3.89 2.64
C VAL A 94 -0.07 -4.89 3.73
N TYR A 95 -1.06 -5.73 3.48
CA TYR A 95 -1.48 -6.77 4.43
C TYR A 95 -0.34 -7.71 4.79
N LYS A 96 0.37 -8.23 3.77
CA LYS A 96 1.50 -9.14 3.94
C LYS A 96 2.62 -8.47 4.73
N SER A 97 2.93 -7.21 4.43
CA SER A 97 3.95 -6.45 5.19
C SER A 97 3.63 -6.40 6.69
N ARG A 98 2.36 -6.16 7.05
CA ARG A 98 1.90 -6.15 8.46
C ARG A 98 1.91 -7.54 9.09
N TYR A 99 1.50 -8.57 8.34
CA TYR A 99 1.56 -9.96 8.77
C TYR A 99 3.00 -10.38 9.10
N GLU A 100 3.94 -10.14 8.18
CA GLU A 100 5.37 -10.45 8.36
C GLU A 100 5.97 -9.68 9.54
N THR A 101 5.51 -8.46 9.82
CA THR A 101 5.93 -7.72 11.01
C THR A 101 5.57 -8.46 12.29
N GLY A 102 4.40 -9.10 12.34
CA GLY A 102 4.00 -9.97 13.46
C GLY A 102 4.89 -11.20 13.61
N VAL A 103 5.23 -11.85 12.49
CA VAL A 103 6.17 -12.98 12.46
C VAL A 103 7.54 -12.55 13.01
N LYS A 104 8.07 -11.42 12.53
CA LYS A 104 9.35 -10.86 13.01
C LYS A 104 9.32 -10.48 14.48
N LEU A 105 8.20 -9.97 14.98
CA LEU A 105 8.07 -9.65 16.39
C LEU A 105 8.22 -10.89 17.27
N TRP A 106 7.65 -12.04 16.89
CA TRP A 106 7.87 -13.31 17.59
C TRP A 106 9.33 -13.78 17.51
N GLU A 107 9.95 -13.70 16.33
CA GLU A 107 11.36 -14.07 16.15
C GLU A 107 12.30 -13.25 17.05
N GLN A 108 12.00 -11.96 17.21
CA GLN A 108 12.80 -11.03 18.01
C GLN A 108 12.53 -11.15 19.51
N GLN A 109 11.28 -11.40 19.90
CA GLN A 109 10.88 -11.50 21.31
C GLN A 109 9.79 -12.55 21.52
N LYS A 110 10.24 -13.69 22.07
CA LYS A 110 9.38 -14.82 22.39
C LYS A 110 8.76 -14.66 23.78
N VAL A 111 7.52 -15.09 23.91
CA VAL A 111 6.77 -15.09 25.17
C VAL A 111 5.92 -16.35 25.26
N GLU A 112 5.72 -16.86 26.47
CA GLU A 112 4.69 -17.86 26.72
C GLU A 112 3.40 -17.14 27.11
N ALA A 113 2.31 -17.41 26.40
CA ALA A 113 0.99 -16.84 26.66
C ALA A 113 -0.11 -17.79 26.18
N ASP A 114 -1.32 -17.61 26.70
CA ASP A 114 -2.46 -18.47 26.37
C ASP A 114 -3.11 -18.11 25.03
N ILE A 115 -3.15 -16.82 24.70
CA ILE A 115 -3.84 -16.28 23.50
C ILE A 115 -3.09 -15.09 22.93
N VAL A 116 -3.28 -14.88 21.62
CA VAL A 116 -2.89 -13.66 20.91
C VAL A 116 -4.15 -12.93 20.46
N ILE A 117 -4.22 -11.63 20.74
CA ILE A 117 -5.31 -10.76 20.31
C ILE A 117 -4.74 -9.58 19.53
N GLY A 118 -5.45 -9.12 18.49
CA GLY A 118 -5.15 -7.87 17.80
C GLY A 118 -6.09 -6.76 18.25
N VAL A 119 -5.61 -5.51 18.21
CA VAL A 119 -6.47 -4.32 18.37
C VAL A 119 -7.13 -4.02 17.02
N PRO A 120 -8.47 -4.08 16.90
CA PRO A 120 -9.14 -3.83 15.63
C PRO A 120 -9.10 -2.34 15.24
N ASP A 121 -8.92 -2.00 13.96
CA ASP A 121 -8.81 -2.92 12.81
C ASP A 121 -7.36 -3.16 12.38
N SER A 122 -6.48 -2.18 12.64
CA SER A 122 -5.12 -2.12 12.09
C SER A 122 -4.16 -3.18 12.64
N GLY A 123 -4.33 -3.61 13.88
CA GLY A 123 -3.44 -4.57 14.54
C GLY A 123 -3.72 -6.03 14.19
N LEU A 124 -4.81 -6.32 13.47
CA LEU A 124 -5.25 -7.69 13.19
C LEU A 124 -4.24 -8.49 12.35
N PRO A 125 -3.67 -7.98 11.23
CA PRO A 125 -2.74 -8.78 10.42
C PRO A 125 -1.45 -9.13 11.17
N ALA A 126 -0.89 -8.18 11.93
CA ALA A 126 0.31 -8.42 12.72
C ALA A 126 0.05 -9.43 13.86
N ALA A 127 -1.09 -9.34 14.54
CA ALA A 127 -1.46 -10.32 15.57
C ALA A 127 -1.65 -11.73 14.98
N GLN A 128 -2.22 -11.84 13.79
CA GLN A 128 -2.33 -13.11 13.08
C GLN A 128 -0.96 -13.69 12.71
N GLY A 129 -0.05 -12.86 12.18
CA GLY A 129 1.32 -13.29 11.89
C GLY A 129 2.07 -13.76 13.13
N TYR A 130 1.92 -13.03 14.24
CA TYR A 130 2.51 -13.41 15.54
C TYR A 130 1.94 -14.74 16.05
N ALA A 131 0.62 -14.92 15.99
CA ALA A 131 -0.05 -16.15 16.44
C ALA A 131 0.42 -17.38 15.64
N ILE A 132 0.49 -17.26 14.31
CA ILE A 132 0.98 -18.34 13.44
C ILE A 132 2.44 -18.67 13.75
N ALA A 133 3.29 -17.66 13.90
CA ALA A 133 4.71 -17.86 14.17
C ALA A 133 5.00 -18.46 15.56
N SER A 134 4.20 -18.06 16.56
CA SER A 134 4.34 -18.52 17.95
C SER A 134 3.65 -19.86 18.23
N GLY A 135 2.66 -20.24 17.42
CA GLY A 135 1.77 -21.37 17.70
C GLY A 135 0.71 -21.08 18.77
N ILE A 136 0.66 -19.87 19.31
CA ILE A 136 -0.33 -19.45 20.30
C ILE A 136 -1.66 -19.16 19.57
N PRO A 137 -2.81 -19.64 20.07
CA PRO A 137 -4.10 -19.40 19.43
C PRO A 137 -4.43 -17.91 19.26
N PHE A 138 -4.84 -17.53 18.03
CA PHE A 138 -5.40 -16.21 17.75
C PHE A 138 -6.88 -16.18 18.14
N VAL A 139 -7.28 -15.21 18.95
CA VAL A 139 -8.66 -15.06 19.43
C VAL A 139 -9.16 -13.63 19.22
N THR A 140 -10.44 -13.48 18.89
CA THR A 140 -11.11 -12.18 18.91
C THR A 140 -11.41 -11.77 20.36
N GLY A 141 -10.47 -11.09 21.00
CA GLY A 141 -10.64 -10.57 22.36
C GLY A 141 -11.16 -9.13 22.45
N LEU A 142 -11.06 -8.36 21.35
CA LEU A 142 -11.49 -6.98 21.26
C LEU A 142 -12.41 -6.78 20.07
N VAL A 143 -13.45 -5.96 20.25
CA VAL A 143 -14.38 -5.58 19.19
C VAL A 143 -14.49 -4.06 19.18
N LYS A 144 -14.19 -3.45 18.04
CA LYS A 144 -14.34 -2.02 17.82
C LYS A 144 -15.81 -1.71 17.51
N ASN A 145 -16.38 -0.74 18.20
CA ASN A 145 -17.68 -0.19 17.82
C ASN A 145 -17.52 0.56 16.48
N LYS A 146 -18.35 0.23 15.49
CA LYS A 146 -18.28 0.86 14.16
C LYS A 146 -19.04 2.18 14.09
N TYR A 147 -19.81 2.51 15.12
CA TYR A 147 -20.73 3.64 15.17
C TYR A 147 -20.36 4.69 16.23
N ILE A 148 -19.35 4.40 17.07
CA ILE A 148 -18.81 5.28 18.12
C ILE A 148 -17.29 5.29 17.99
#